data_AF-A0A149VHK1-F1
#
_entry.id   AF-A0A149VHK1-F1
#
_cell.length_a   1.000
_cell.length_b   1.000
_cell.length_c   1.000
_cell.angle_alpha   90.00
_cell.angle_beta   90.00
_cell.angle_gamma   90.00
#
_symmetry.space_group_name_H-M   'P 1'
#
loop_
_entity.id
_entity.type
_entity.pdbx_description
1 polymer ?
#
loop_
_entity_poly.entity_id
_entity_poly.type
_entity_poly.pdbx_seq_one_letter_code
_entity_poly.pdbx_strand_id
1 'polypeptide(L)'
;NRSGADLIRGIATGYEIQIDLARAICLHKHKIDHVAHLGPSVAAGIGTLLRLPPSVIYQAIGQALHVTTATRQSRKGEISSWKAYAPAHAGKMAVESVDRAMLGETAPTPIYEGEDGVIAWMLDGKDASYQVPLPEVGEPKRAILSSFTKEHSAEYQSQALIDLAFRMGKNITNWDDVEDVLIETSHHTHYVIGSGSNDPQKFDPQASRETLDHSIMYIVAVALQDGCWHHVRSYEPERARRDDTMRLWKKIHTIEKPEWTERYHESDPDRKAFGGRIIIRMKDGRVLADELAVANAHTLGATPWQRDDYIKKFLTLSEGIVPKAEAERFLSVVQKLPDLTAGELHQIELNVPPQDMQFNRVESIFNFGQLGSESEVPRQHAALMT
;
A
#
# COMPACT_ATOMS: atom_id res chain seq x y z
N ASN A 1 -27.11 8.79 -12.81
CA ASN A 1 -26.73 10.22 -12.79
C ASN A 1 -26.11 10.61 -11.45
N ARG A 2 -24.79 10.44 -11.30
CA ARG A 2 -24.01 10.85 -10.11
C ARG A 2 -22.90 11.82 -10.54
N SER A 3 -22.64 12.79 -9.68
CA SER A 3 -21.67 13.88 -9.89
C SER A 3 -20.31 13.54 -9.28
N GLY A 4 -19.30 14.36 -9.57
CA GLY A 4 -18.00 14.27 -8.89
C GLY A 4 -18.07 14.55 -7.39
N ALA A 5 -18.96 15.43 -6.95
CA ALA A 5 -19.26 15.61 -5.52
C ALA A 5 -19.82 14.34 -4.86
N ASP A 6 -20.60 13.54 -5.57
CA ASP A 6 -21.07 12.24 -5.08
C ASP A 6 -19.91 11.23 -4.99
N LEU A 7 -18.99 11.23 -5.97
CA LEU A 7 -17.80 10.37 -5.95
C LEU A 7 -16.90 10.70 -4.76
N ILE A 8 -16.61 11.98 -4.52
CA ILE A 8 -15.82 12.42 -3.37
C ILE A 8 -16.48 11.98 -2.06
N ARG A 9 -17.81 12.09 -1.96
CA ARG A 9 -18.54 11.62 -0.76
C ARG A 9 -18.42 10.12 -0.55
N GLY A 10 -18.52 9.34 -1.63
CA GLY A 10 -18.31 7.88 -1.59
C GLY A 10 -16.90 7.50 -1.16
N ILE A 11 -15.87 8.14 -1.74
CA ILE A 11 -14.47 7.95 -1.37
C ILE A 11 -14.25 8.29 0.11
N ALA A 12 -14.75 9.45 0.57
CA ALA A 12 -14.64 9.85 1.97
C ALA A 12 -15.29 8.84 2.91
N THR A 13 -16.48 8.32 2.58
CA THR A 13 -17.12 7.25 3.39
C THR A 13 -16.29 5.98 3.42
N GLY A 14 -15.77 5.54 2.27
CA GLY A 14 -14.93 4.34 2.21
C GLY A 14 -13.69 4.48 3.10
N TYR A 15 -12.98 5.60 3.00
CA TYR A 15 -11.81 5.86 3.85
C TYR A 15 -12.15 5.97 5.34
N GLU A 16 -13.25 6.61 5.70
CA GLU A 16 -13.73 6.68 7.10
C GLU A 16 -13.87 5.27 7.68
N ILE A 17 -14.67 4.43 7.01
CA ILE A 17 -14.94 3.07 7.46
C ILE A 17 -13.67 2.23 7.50
N GLN A 18 -12.82 2.29 6.47
CA GLN A 18 -11.58 1.49 6.44
C GLN A 18 -10.66 1.83 7.60
N ILE A 19 -10.44 3.12 7.85
CA ILE A 19 -9.48 3.57 8.85
C ILE A 19 -10.02 3.34 10.26
N ASP A 20 -11.30 3.63 10.50
CA ASP A 20 -11.87 3.46 11.83
C ASP A 20 -12.07 1.98 12.19
N LEU A 21 -12.40 1.11 11.24
CA LEU A 21 -12.36 -0.35 11.43
C LEU A 21 -10.94 -0.83 11.73
N ALA A 22 -9.92 -0.34 11.00
CA ALA A 22 -8.54 -0.75 11.23
C ALA A 22 -7.99 -0.28 12.58
N ARG A 23 -8.47 0.87 13.10
CA ARG A 23 -8.13 1.37 14.45
C ARG A 23 -8.82 0.58 15.55
N ALA A 24 -10.09 0.24 15.36
CA ALA A 24 -10.91 -0.41 16.38
C ALA A 24 -10.70 -1.93 16.44
N ILE A 25 -10.45 -2.59 15.30
CA ILE A 25 -10.44 -4.06 15.18
C ILE A 25 -9.14 -4.54 14.53
N CYS A 26 -8.25 -5.09 15.36
CA CYS A 26 -6.95 -5.61 14.91
C CYS A 26 -7.05 -7.02 14.30
N LEU A 27 -7.40 -7.10 13.00
CA LEU A 27 -7.47 -8.38 12.27
C LEU A 27 -6.15 -9.17 12.27
N HIS A 28 -5.01 -8.48 12.34
CA HIS A 28 -3.69 -9.11 12.37
C HIS A 28 -3.51 -10.02 13.60
N LYS A 29 -4.06 -9.64 14.76
CA LYS A 29 -4.05 -10.45 15.99
C LYS A 29 -4.65 -11.84 15.74
N HIS A 30 -5.66 -11.90 14.87
CA HIS A 30 -6.43 -13.10 14.53
C HIS A 30 -5.97 -13.81 13.26
N LYS A 31 -4.85 -13.37 12.66
CA LYS A 31 -4.35 -13.90 11.37
C LYS A 31 -5.38 -13.81 10.24
N ILE A 32 -6.23 -12.77 10.27
CA ILE A 32 -7.15 -12.42 9.19
C ILE A 32 -6.50 -11.36 8.32
N ASP A 33 -6.71 -11.44 7.02
CA ASP A 33 -6.22 -10.43 6.09
C ASP A 33 -7.03 -9.13 6.20
N HIS A 34 -6.34 -8.00 6.12
CA HIS A 34 -6.92 -6.67 6.28
C HIS A 34 -7.96 -6.31 5.21
N VAL A 35 -8.01 -7.06 4.09
CA VAL A 35 -9.04 -6.91 3.06
C VAL A 35 -10.44 -7.22 3.57
N ALA A 36 -10.58 -7.91 4.71
CA ALA A 36 -11.85 -8.12 5.38
C ALA A 36 -12.53 -6.79 5.80
N HIS A 37 -11.74 -5.76 6.14
CA HIS A 37 -12.28 -4.40 6.37
C HIS A 37 -12.52 -3.63 5.06
N LEU A 38 -11.78 -3.98 4.00
CA LEU A 38 -11.85 -3.29 2.71
C LEU A 38 -13.16 -3.57 1.98
N GLY A 39 -13.68 -4.80 2.03
CA GLY A 39 -14.99 -5.13 1.45
C GLY A 39 -16.13 -4.22 1.96
N PRO A 40 -16.38 -4.18 3.28
CA PRO A 40 -17.32 -3.26 3.92
C PRO A 40 -17.10 -1.79 3.58
N SER A 41 -15.84 -1.33 3.61
CA SER A 41 -15.45 0.03 3.26
C SER A 41 -15.88 0.40 1.82
N VAL A 42 -15.55 -0.45 0.85
CA VAL A 42 -15.91 -0.23 -0.55
C VAL A 42 -17.43 -0.29 -0.75
N ALA A 43 -18.12 -1.27 -0.15
CA ALA A 43 -19.57 -1.39 -0.25
C ALA A 43 -20.30 -0.15 0.28
N ALA A 44 -19.87 0.37 1.43
CA ALA A 44 -20.42 1.60 2.00
C ALA A 44 -20.10 2.85 1.16
N GLY A 45 -18.89 2.93 0.59
CA GLY A 45 -18.49 3.99 -0.33
C GLY A 45 -19.34 4.01 -1.61
N ILE A 46 -19.55 2.84 -2.23
CA ILE A 46 -20.42 2.68 -3.40
C ILE A 46 -21.87 3.04 -3.03
N GLY A 47 -22.39 2.53 -1.91
CA GLY A 47 -23.74 2.84 -1.45
C GLY A 47 -23.95 4.34 -1.24
N THR A 48 -22.96 5.02 -0.68
CA THR A 48 -22.95 6.48 -0.51
C THR A 48 -22.94 7.21 -1.85
N LEU A 49 -22.03 6.84 -2.75
CA LEU A 49 -21.92 7.40 -4.10
C LEU A 49 -23.24 7.27 -4.85
N LEU A 50 -23.87 6.10 -4.80
CA LEU A 50 -25.11 5.81 -5.48
C LEU A 50 -26.34 6.37 -4.76
N ARG A 51 -26.18 6.94 -3.56
CA ARG A 51 -27.25 7.43 -2.68
C ARG A 51 -28.32 6.36 -2.40
N LEU A 52 -27.86 5.14 -2.11
CA LEU A 52 -28.76 4.01 -1.82
C LEU A 52 -29.46 4.18 -0.47
N PRO A 53 -30.63 3.57 -0.28
CA PRO A 53 -31.28 3.51 1.03
C PRO A 53 -30.37 2.85 2.08
N PRO A 54 -30.37 3.32 3.35
CA PRO A 54 -29.56 2.73 4.41
C PRO A 54 -29.74 1.22 4.58
N SER A 55 -30.97 0.71 4.40
CA SER A 55 -31.26 -0.72 4.47
C SER A 55 -30.55 -1.54 3.39
N VAL A 56 -30.38 -0.99 2.18
CA VAL A 56 -29.62 -1.64 1.09
C VAL A 56 -28.13 -1.63 1.40
N ILE A 57 -27.61 -0.50 1.90
CA ILE A 57 -26.20 -0.37 2.29
C ILE A 57 -25.86 -1.34 3.42
N TYR A 58 -26.78 -1.51 4.39
CA TYR A 58 -26.63 -2.48 5.48
C TYR A 58 -26.44 -3.91 4.96
N GLN A 59 -27.32 -4.36 4.05
CA GLN A 59 -27.19 -5.70 3.44
C GLN A 59 -25.90 -5.83 2.62
N ALA A 60 -25.54 -4.81 1.85
CA ALA A 60 -24.32 -4.83 1.04
C ALA A 60 -23.05 -4.93 1.89
N ILE A 61 -22.97 -4.20 3.01
CA ILE A 61 -21.86 -4.29 3.96
C ILE A 61 -21.79 -5.69 4.57
N GLY A 62 -22.94 -6.24 4.97
CA GLY A 62 -23.04 -7.58 5.55
C GLY A 62 -22.48 -8.65 4.61
N GLN A 63 -22.96 -8.64 3.37
CA GLN A 63 -22.52 -9.57 2.33
C GLN A 63 -21.04 -9.40 2.02
N ALA A 64 -20.57 -8.15 1.88
CA ALA A 64 -19.18 -7.85 1.54
C ALA A 64 -18.22 -8.34 2.62
N LEU A 65 -18.51 -8.14 3.91
CA LEU A 65 -17.69 -8.68 5.00
C LEU A 65 -17.62 -10.21 4.91
N HIS A 66 -18.78 -10.86 4.77
CA HIS A 66 -18.89 -12.31 4.78
C HIS A 66 -18.00 -12.96 3.71
N VAL A 67 -18.01 -12.42 2.49
CA VAL A 67 -17.30 -13.01 1.34
C VAL A 67 -15.88 -12.52 1.14
N THR A 68 -15.43 -11.50 1.90
CA THR A 68 -14.06 -10.96 1.79
C THR A 68 -13.18 -11.27 3.00
N THR A 69 -13.72 -11.97 4.00
CA THR A 69 -12.95 -12.38 5.18
C THR A 69 -12.13 -13.64 4.88
N ALA A 70 -10.81 -13.47 4.76
CA ALA A 70 -9.87 -14.53 4.43
C ALA A 70 -8.73 -14.60 5.45
N THR A 71 -8.10 -15.77 5.56
CA THR A 71 -6.88 -15.93 6.35
C THR A 71 -5.74 -15.09 5.77
N ARG A 72 -4.76 -14.75 6.61
CA ARG A 72 -3.60 -13.94 6.23
C ARG A 72 -2.47 -14.74 5.56
N GLN A 73 -2.76 -15.95 5.09
CA GLN A 73 -1.79 -16.81 4.42
C GLN A 73 -1.24 -16.18 3.13
N SER A 74 -2.03 -15.33 2.48
CA SER A 74 -1.63 -14.50 1.33
C SER A 74 -0.38 -13.62 1.55
N ARG A 75 0.07 -13.47 2.80
CA ARG A 75 1.14 -12.55 3.22
C ARG A 75 2.13 -13.18 4.20
N LYS A 76 2.30 -14.51 4.17
CA LYS A 76 3.25 -15.28 5.01
C LYS A 76 3.82 -16.47 4.22
N GLY A 77 5.07 -16.85 4.51
CA GLY A 77 5.80 -17.88 3.77
C GLY A 77 6.27 -17.36 2.41
N GLU A 78 6.17 -18.20 1.37
CA GLU A 78 6.33 -17.76 -0.02
C GLU A 78 5.16 -16.84 -0.40
N ILE A 79 5.45 -15.55 -0.54
CA ILE A 79 4.43 -14.54 -0.82
C ILE A 79 4.07 -14.61 -2.30
N SER A 80 2.89 -15.16 -2.61
CA SER A 80 2.39 -15.24 -3.98
C SER A 80 1.89 -13.89 -4.52
N SER A 81 1.76 -13.80 -5.85
CA SER A 81 1.20 -12.64 -6.54
C SER A 81 -0.20 -12.25 -6.06
N TRP A 82 -0.95 -13.19 -5.44
CA TRP A 82 -2.26 -12.94 -4.84
C TRP A 82 -2.24 -11.79 -3.81
N LYS A 83 -1.12 -11.56 -3.12
CA LYS A 83 -0.95 -10.41 -2.21
C LYS A 83 -1.33 -9.08 -2.86
N ALA A 84 -1.01 -8.90 -4.14
CA ALA A 84 -1.28 -7.70 -4.92
C ALA A 84 -2.74 -7.64 -5.42
N TYR A 85 -3.36 -8.79 -5.69
CA TYR A 85 -4.72 -8.87 -6.23
C TYR A 85 -5.82 -8.93 -5.17
N ALA A 86 -5.50 -9.35 -3.94
CA ALA A 86 -6.49 -9.50 -2.87
C ALA A 86 -7.33 -8.22 -2.60
N PRO A 87 -6.76 -6.99 -2.59
CA PRO A 87 -7.56 -5.78 -2.45
C PRO A 87 -8.54 -5.55 -3.61
N ALA A 88 -8.10 -5.79 -4.85
CA ALA A 88 -8.96 -5.66 -6.03
C ALA A 88 -10.08 -6.72 -6.03
N HIS A 89 -9.79 -7.93 -5.54
CA HIS A 89 -10.80 -8.96 -5.33
C HIS A 89 -11.86 -8.52 -4.31
N ALA A 90 -11.46 -7.93 -3.18
CA ALA A 90 -12.42 -7.37 -2.22
C ALA A 90 -13.28 -6.26 -2.84
N GLY A 91 -12.69 -5.39 -3.67
CA GLY A 91 -13.43 -4.38 -4.43
C GLY A 91 -14.46 -4.99 -5.39
N LYS A 92 -14.08 -6.02 -6.14
CA LYS A 92 -15.00 -6.78 -7.02
C LYS A 92 -16.18 -7.36 -6.20
N MET A 93 -15.88 -8.03 -5.09
CA MET A 93 -16.91 -8.63 -4.24
C MET A 93 -17.82 -7.60 -3.58
N ALA A 94 -17.32 -6.39 -3.31
CA ALA A 94 -18.12 -5.29 -2.80
C ALA A 94 -19.09 -4.74 -3.86
N VAL A 95 -18.65 -4.61 -5.13
CA VAL A 95 -19.54 -4.23 -6.24
C VAL A 95 -20.66 -5.24 -6.39
N GLU A 96 -20.33 -6.53 -6.40
CA GLU A 96 -21.33 -7.60 -6.49
C GLU A 96 -22.28 -7.60 -5.28
N SER A 97 -21.76 -7.45 -4.07
CA SER A 97 -22.58 -7.34 -2.84
C SER A 97 -23.57 -6.18 -2.90
N VAL A 98 -23.15 -5.01 -3.41
CA VAL A 98 -24.04 -3.85 -3.56
C VAL A 98 -25.12 -4.12 -4.61
N ASP A 99 -24.75 -4.68 -5.77
CA ASP A 99 -25.70 -5.00 -6.82
C ASP A 99 -26.79 -5.98 -6.34
N ARG A 100 -26.38 -7.06 -5.67
CA ARG A 100 -27.33 -8.04 -5.09
C ARG A 100 -28.25 -7.42 -4.05
N ALA A 101 -27.73 -6.56 -3.17
CA ALA A 101 -28.56 -5.85 -2.20
C ALA A 101 -29.54 -4.89 -2.88
N MET A 102 -29.15 -4.24 -3.99
CA MET A 102 -30.05 -3.40 -4.79
C MET A 102 -31.17 -4.21 -5.44
N LEU A 103 -30.95 -5.49 -5.74
CA LEU A 103 -31.96 -6.44 -6.21
C LEU A 103 -32.88 -6.96 -5.10
N GLY A 104 -32.68 -6.53 -3.85
CA GLY A 104 -33.49 -6.91 -2.70
C GLY A 104 -33.01 -8.15 -1.96
N GLU A 105 -31.82 -8.67 -2.28
CA GLU A 105 -31.22 -9.77 -1.53
C GLU A 105 -30.73 -9.30 -0.15
N THR A 106 -30.86 -10.20 0.83
CA THR A 106 -30.39 -9.97 2.20
C THR A 106 -29.14 -10.78 2.48
N ALA A 107 -28.23 -10.24 3.29
CA ALA A 107 -27.04 -10.87 3.80
C ALA A 107 -27.32 -11.63 5.12
N PRO A 108 -26.40 -12.53 5.55
CA PRO A 108 -26.41 -13.04 6.92
C PRO A 108 -26.38 -11.87 7.93
N THR A 109 -27.31 -11.86 8.90
CA THR A 109 -27.53 -10.70 9.78
C THR A 109 -27.80 -11.09 11.23
N PRO A 110 -27.20 -10.39 12.22
CA PRO A 110 -26.10 -9.43 12.08
C PRO A 110 -24.77 -10.14 11.79
N ILE A 111 -24.00 -9.70 10.79
CA ILE A 111 -22.77 -10.40 10.38
C ILE A 111 -21.63 -10.27 11.40
N TYR A 112 -21.56 -9.16 12.13
CA TYR A 112 -20.50 -8.93 13.11
C TYR A 112 -20.83 -9.65 14.42
N GLU A 113 -21.97 -9.32 15.03
CA GLU A 113 -22.37 -9.73 16.39
C GLU A 113 -23.27 -10.99 16.44
N GLY A 114 -23.59 -11.59 15.29
CA GLY A 114 -24.43 -12.78 15.24
C GLY A 114 -23.82 -13.96 16.01
N GLU A 115 -24.65 -14.93 16.39
CA GLU A 115 -24.22 -16.15 17.10
C GLU A 115 -23.07 -16.86 16.36
N ASP A 116 -23.20 -16.95 15.02
CA ASP A 116 -22.17 -17.46 14.12
C ASP A 116 -21.43 -16.34 13.35
N GLY A 117 -21.36 -15.15 13.94
CA GLY A 117 -20.80 -13.94 13.34
C GLY A 117 -19.26 -13.89 13.33
N VAL A 118 -18.73 -12.89 12.64
CA VAL A 118 -17.28 -12.65 12.52
C VAL A 118 -16.63 -12.45 13.88
N ILE A 119 -17.27 -11.72 14.79
CA ILE A 119 -16.70 -11.49 16.13
C ILE A 119 -16.59 -12.81 16.89
N ALA A 120 -17.64 -13.63 16.84
CA ALA A 120 -17.75 -14.87 17.61
C ALA A 120 -16.72 -15.93 17.22
N TRP A 121 -16.54 -16.17 15.91
CA TRP A 121 -15.77 -17.31 15.43
C TRP A 121 -14.42 -16.95 14.81
N MET A 122 -14.24 -15.69 14.40
CA MET A 122 -13.02 -15.27 13.72
C MET A 122 -12.17 -14.30 14.54
N LEU A 123 -12.77 -13.56 15.49
CA LEU A 123 -12.07 -12.55 16.29
C LEU A 123 -11.91 -12.96 17.77
N ASP A 124 -12.40 -12.13 18.69
CA ASP A 124 -12.17 -12.22 20.14
C ASP A 124 -13.22 -13.07 20.88
N GLY A 125 -14.15 -13.70 20.15
CA GLY A 125 -15.17 -14.58 20.73
C GLY A 125 -16.54 -13.91 20.89
N LYS A 126 -17.57 -14.71 21.17
CA LYS A 126 -18.99 -14.28 21.16
C LYS A 126 -19.34 -13.15 22.13
N ASP A 127 -18.56 -13.00 23.20
CA ASP A 127 -18.78 -12.00 24.26
C ASP A 127 -17.93 -10.72 24.04
N ALA A 128 -17.15 -10.67 22.95
CA ALA A 128 -16.32 -9.52 22.62
C ALA A 128 -17.16 -8.37 22.04
N SER A 129 -16.69 -7.15 22.28
CA SER A 129 -17.31 -5.92 21.77
C SER A 129 -16.23 -4.95 21.32
N TYR A 130 -16.50 -4.25 20.21
CA TYR A 130 -15.59 -3.27 19.62
C TYR A 130 -16.31 -1.93 19.49
N GLN A 131 -15.58 -0.85 19.74
CA GLN A 131 -16.07 0.50 19.50
C GLN A 131 -15.39 1.07 18.25
N VAL A 132 -16.16 1.22 17.18
CA VAL A 132 -15.69 1.84 15.92
C VAL A 132 -16.10 3.31 15.93
N PRO A 133 -15.15 4.27 15.97
CA PRO A 133 -15.47 5.69 16.10
C PRO A 133 -15.92 6.26 14.75
N LEU A 134 -17.20 6.14 14.43
CA LEU A 134 -17.78 6.74 13.23
C LEU A 134 -18.25 8.18 13.50
N PRO A 135 -18.21 9.09 12.50
CA PRO A 135 -18.70 10.45 12.66
C PRO A 135 -20.21 10.50 12.86
N GLU A 136 -20.66 11.41 13.73
CA GLU A 136 -22.07 11.67 13.99
C GLU A 136 -22.75 12.41 12.81
N VAL A 137 -24.08 12.49 12.86
CA VAL A 137 -24.85 13.23 11.85
C VAL A 137 -24.43 14.70 11.82
N GLY A 138 -23.91 15.13 10.67
CA GLY A 138 -23.40 16.49 10.46
C GLY A 138 -21.89 16.64 10.64
N GLU A 139 -21.22 15.63 11.18
CA GLU A 139 -19.76 15.64 11.28
C GLU A 139 -19.09 15.26 9.95
N PRO A 140 -17.97 15.90 9.62
CA PRO A 140 -17.25 15.63 8.39
C PRO A 140 -16.44 14.34 8.48
N LYS A 141 -16.47 13.54 7.42
CA LYS A 141 -15.59 12.38 7.22
C LYS A 141 -14.18 12.85 6.90
N ARG A 142 -13.24 12.64 7.83
CA ARG A 142 -11.87 13.17 7.77
C ARG A 142 -10.79 12.11 7.90
N ALA A 143 -11.15 10.83 8.10
CA ALA A 143 -10.16 9.79 8.34
C ALA A 143 -9.14 9.66 7.20
N ILE A 144 -9.53 9.93 5.94
CA ILE A 144 -8.60 9.95 4.79
C ILE A 144 -7.38 10.85 5.02
N LEU A 145 -7.52 11.95 5.77
CA LEU A 145 -6.44 12.88 6.09
C LEU A 145 -5.40 12.28 7.06
N SER A 146 -5.74 11.18 7.72
CA SER A 146 -4.84 10.40 8.55
C SER A 146 -4.27 9.17 7.84
N SER A 147 -4.54 9.03 6.54
CA SER A 147 -3.89 8.01 5.72
C SER A 147 -2.44 8.38 5.44
N PHE A 148 -1.61 7.36 5.25
CA PHE A 148 -0.18 7.57 5.08
C PHE A 148 0.25 7.41 3.63
N THR A 149 0.86 8.46 3.10
CA THR A 149 1.35 8.46 1.73
C THR A 149 2.73 7.82 1.64
N LYS A 150 2.90 6.95 0.64
CA LYS A 150 4.21 6.44 0.24
C LYS A 150 4.83 7.37 -0.79
N GLU A 151 5.93 8.02 -0.45
CA GLU A 151 6.72 8.74 -1.44
C GLU A 151 7.54 7.77 -2.27
N HIS A 152 8.23 6.85 -1.59
CA HIS A 152 9.10 5.88 -2.20
C HIS A 152 8.33 4.59 -2.50
N SER A 153 8.50 4.02 -3.69
CA SER A 153 7.89 2.73 -4.02
C SER A 153 8.64 1.60 -3.30
N ALA A 154 8.42 1.45 -1.99
CA ALA A 154 8.98 0.42 -1.14
C ALA A 154 7.98 0.07 0.01
N GLU A 155 8.33 -0.90 0.86
CA GLU A 155 7.56 -1.20 2.07
C GLU A 155 7.44 0.04 2.99
N TYR A 156 6.33 0.18 3.73
CA TYR A 156 5.99 1.45 4.40
C TYR A 156 6.94 1.78 5.57
N GLN A 157 7.37 0.78 6.32
CA GLN A 157 8.31 0.85 7.44
C GLN A 157 9.74 1.16 6.97
N SER A 158 9.99 1.16 5.66
CA SER A 158 11.25 1.66 5.08
C SER A 158 11.24 3.16 4.76
N GLN A 159 10.08 3.82 4.67
CA GLN A 159 9.98 5.18 4.11
C GLN A 159 10.85 6.20 4.87
N ALA A 160 10.75 6.24 6.20
CA ALA A 160 11.54 7.15 7.03
C ALA A 160 13.05 6.84 6.96
N LEU A 161 13.40 5.55 6.83
CA LEU A 161 14.80 5.12 6.73
C LEU A 161 15.42 5.48 5.38
N ILE A 162 14.63 5.50 4.29
CA ILE A 162 15.05 6.02 2.98
C ILE A 162 15.37 7.52 3.08
N ASP A 163 14.46 8.31 3.66
CA ASP A 163 14.65 9.75 3.83
C ASP A 163 15.87 10.08 4.70
N LEU A 164 16.07 9.29 5.77
CA LEU A 164 17.23 9.38 6.65
C LEU A 164 18.52 9.01 5.90
N ALA A 165 18.51 7.93 5.12
CA ALA A 165 19.63 7.50 4.29
C ALA A 165 20.03 8.56 3.26
N PHE A 166 19.09 9.21 2.58
CA PHE A 166 19.40 10.31 1.66
C PHE A 166 20.12 11.47 2.35
N ARG A 167 19.71 11.80 3.57
CA ARG A 167 20.31 12.88 4.36
C ARG A 167 21.73 12.51 4.80
N MET A 168 21.91 11.30 5.33
CA MET A 168 23.18 10.83 5.86
C MET A 168 24.21 10.54 4.75
N GLY A 169 23.76 10.02 3.61
CA GLY A 169 24.62 9.65 2.48
C GLY A 169 25.40 10.83 1.89
N LYS A 170 24.86 12.06 2.00
CA LYS A 170 25.54 13.30 1.58
C LYS A 170 26.87 13.55 2.31
N ASN A 171 27.08 12.93 3.47
CA ASN A 171 28.29 13.08 4.27
C ASN A 171 29.35 12.00 4.00
N ILE A 172 29.11 11.10 3.03
CA ILE A 172 30.00 9.98 2.71
C ILE A 172 30.45 10.11 1.25
N THR A 173 31.76 10.25 1.05
CA THR A 173 32.36 10.40 -0.28
C THR A 173 32.89 9.10 -0.85
N ASN A 174 33.21 8.12 0.01
CA ASN A 174 33.75 6.83 -0.38
C ASN A 174 33.14 5.70 0.49
N TRP A 175 32.40 4.81 -0.16
CA TRP A 175 31.70 3.70 0.51
C TRP A 175 32.63 2.60 1.00
N ASP A 176 33.86 2.54 0.49
CA ASP A 176 34.88 1.60 0.98
C ASP A 176 35.44 2.01 2.35
N ASP A 177 35.24 3.26 2.78
CA ASP A 177 35.62 3.75 4.12
C ASP A 177 34.57 3.41 5.19
N VAL A 178 33.37 2.99 4.79
CA VAL A 178 32.35 2.50 5.72
C VAL A 178 32.77 1.14 6.26
N GLU A 179 32.80 0.99 7.57
CA GLU A 179 33.06 -0.27 8.26
C GLU A 179 31.78 -1.05 8.50
N ASP A 180 30.76 -0.38 9.06
CA ASP A 180 29.54 -1.00 9.56
C ASP A 180 28.35 -0.01 9.49
N VAL A 181 27.15 -0.52 9.28
CA VAL A 181 25.90 0.26 9.31
C VAL A 181 24.86 -0.47 10.16
N LEU A 182 24.57 0.07 11.33
CA LEU A 182 23.54 -0.44 12.23
C LEU A 182 22.25 0.37 12.10
N ILE A 183 21.12 -0.32 11.99
CA ILE A 183 19.78 0.27 12.05
C ILE A 183 19.09 -0.20 13.33
N GLU A 184 18.79 0.74 14.22
CA GLU A 184 17.99 0.52 15.41
C GLU A 184 16.52 0.85 15.09
N THR A 185 15.61 -0.11 15.25
CA THR A 185 14.23 0.00 14.75
C THR A 185 13.23 -0.85 15.53
N SER A 186 11.94 -0.77 15.18
CA SER A 186 10.86 -1.57 15.78
C SER A 186 10.97 -3.08 15.47
N HIS A 187 10.29 -3.91 16.28
CA HIS A 187 10.08 -5.34 16.06
C HIS A 187 9.60 -5.63 14.64
N HIS A 188 8.61 -4.86 14.16
CA HIS A 188 8.05 -5.08 12.83
C HIS A 188 9.12 -4.93 11.76
N THR A 189 9.84 -3.82 11.77
CA THR A 189 10.91 -3.59 10.78
C THR A 189 11.99 -4.66 10.89
N HIS A 190 12.49 -4.96 12.10
CA HIS A 190 13.58 -5.92 12.32
C HIS A 190 13.25 -7.33 11.82
N TYR A 191 12.08 -7.86 12.20
CA TYR A 191 11.70 -9.25 11.90
C TYR A 191 10.96 -9.42 10.56
N VAL A 192 10.35 -8.37 10.01
CA VAL A 192 9.59 -8.48 8.75
C VAL A 192 10.42 -8.08 7.53
N ILE A 193 11.22 -7.01 7.60
CA ILE A 193 12.02 -6.50 6.47
C ILE A 193 13.53 -6.38 6.77
N GLY A 194 13.92 -6.55 8.03
CA GLY A 194 15.29 -6.47 8.54
C GLY A 194 16.05 -7.79 8.56
N SER A 195 17.26 -7.72 9.09
CA SER A 195 18.16 -8.86 9.28
C SER A 195 17.61 -9.90 10.26
N GLY A 196 16.69 -9.50 11.15
CA GLY A 196 16.03 -10.41 12.10
C GLY A 196 15.08 -11.39 11.43
N SER A 197 14.69 -11.18 10.17
CA SER A 197 13.87 -12.15 9.44
C SER A 197 14.62 -13.44 9.10
N ASN A 198 15.96 -13.45 9.20
CA ASN A 198 16.84 -14.56 8.82
C ASN A 198 16.58 -15.09 7.40
N ASP A 199 16.17 -14.19 6.50
CA ASP A 199 15.85 -14.52 5.11
C ASP A 199 17.08 -14.21 4.23
N PRO A 200 17.78 -15.23 3.72
CA PRO A 200 18.98 -15.02 2.90
C PRO A 200 18.67 -14.31 1.58
N GLN A 201 17.44 -14.43 1.05
CA GLN A 201 17.07 -13.78 -0.22
C GLN A 201 17.10 -12.25 -0.10
N LYS A 202 16.98 -11.70 1.12
CA LYS A 202 17.12 -10.25 1.37
C LYS A 202 18.55 -9.72 1.28
N PHE A 203 19.52 -10.58 1.01
CA PHE A 203 20.89 -10.24 0.67
C PHE A 203 21.28 -10.69 -0.74
N ASP A 204 20.33 -11.25 -1.51
CA ASP A 204 20.58 -11.78 -2.83
C ASP A 204 20.37 -10.71 -3.91
N PRO A 205 21.41 -10.31 -4.67
CA PRO A 205 21.28 -9.35 -5.77
C PRO A 205 20.50 -9.89 -6.98
N GLN A 206 20.12 -11.18 -6.98
CA GLN A 206 19.25 -11.82 -7.97
C GLN A 206 17.78 -11.87 -7.53
N ALA A 207 17.47 -11.43 -6.31
CA ALA A 207 16.13 -11.48 -5.79
C ALA A 207 15.16 -10.63 -6.62
N SER A 208 13.89 -11.02 -6.60
CA SER A 208 12.82 -10.27 -7.26
C SER A 208 12.64 -8.88 -6.65
N ARG A 209 11.96 -8.00 -7.39
CA ARG A 209 11.56 -6.68 -6.90
C ARG A 209 10.79 -6.77 -5.59
N GLU A 210 9.89 -7.74 -5.47
CA GLU A 210 9.02 -7.99 -4.32
C GLU A 210 9.79 -8.47 -3.07
N THR A 211 11.00 -8.99 -3.27
CA THR A 211 11.92 -9.32 -2.17
C THR A 211 12.79 -8.11 -1.83
N LEU A 212 13.33 -7.41 -2.84
CA LEU A 212 14.17 -6.23 -2.65
C LEU A 212 13.39 -5.05 -2.02
N ASP A 213 12.10 -4.88 -2.33
CA ASP A 213 11.26 -3.86 -1.70
C ASP A 213 10.87 -4.19 -0.24
N HIS A 214 11.19 -5.40 0.24
CA HIS A 214 11.08 -5.86 1.63
C HIS A 214 12.46 -6.21 2.24
N SER A 215 13.55 -5.70 1.68
CA SER A 215 14.90 -5.79 2.25
C SER A 215 15.37 -4.42 2.70
N ILE A 216 15.27 -4.10 4.00
CA ILE A 216 15.70 -2.77 4.50
C ILE A 216 17.21 -2.56 4.33
N MET A 217 17.99 -3.64 4.34
CA MET A 217 19.43 -3.57 4.10
C MET A 217 19.72 -3.13 2.66
N TYR A 218 19.03 -3.71 1.67
CA TYR A 218 19.13 -3.28 0.27
C TYR A 218 18.66 -1.83 0.10
N ILE A 219 17.49 -1.52 0.66
CA ILE A 219 16.85 -0.21 0.55
C ILE A 219 17.76 0.89 1.09
N VAL A 220 18.30 0.71 2.30
CA VAL A 220 19.21 1.69 2.89
C VAL A 220 20.53 1.78 2.12
N ALA A 221 21.08 0.66 1.60
CA ALA A 221 22.29 0.71 0.77
C ALA A 221 22.10 1.58 -0.47
N VAL A 222 21.04 1.32 -1.25
CA VAL A 222 20.76 2.07 -2.48
C VAL A 222 20.40 3.52 -2.15
N ALA A 223 19.60 3.77 -1.12
CA ALA A 223 19.24 5.13 -0.72
C ALA A 223 20.46 5.95 -0.25
N LEU A 224 21.35 5.37 0.54
CA LEU A 224 22.61 6.00 0.97
C LEU A 224 23.46 6.42 -0.24
N GLN A 225 23.60 5.53 -1.22
CA GLN A 225 24.47 5.74 -2.38
C GLN A 225 23.88 6.71 -3.42
N ASP A 226 22.60 6.57 -3.74
CA ASP A 226 22.00 7.27 -4.87
C ASP A 226 21.38 8.60 -4.44
N GLY A 227 21.03 8.76 -3.17
CA GLY A 227 20.32 9.94 -2.66
C GLY A 227 18.94 10.16 -3.28
N CYS A 228 18.40 9.18 -4.00
CA CYS A 228 17.07 9.15 -4.57
C CYS A 228 16.52 7.71 -4.65
N TRP A 229 15.20 7.58 -4.82
CA TRP A 229 14.53 6.28 -5.00
C TRP A 229 13.58 6.33 -6.20
N HIS A 230 13.80 5.46 -7.17
CA HIS A 230 12.96 5.37 -8.35
C HIS A 230 12.26 4.01 -8.42
N HIS A 231 10.97 4.03 -8.73
CA HIS A 231 10.12 2.84 -8.69
C HIS A 231 10.53 1.71 -9.65
N VAL A 232 11.37 1.94 -10.66
CA VAL A 232 11.95 0.90 -11.53
C VAL A 232 13.45 0.80 -11.34
N ARG A 233 14.20 1.84 -11.76
CA ARG A 233 15.66 1.92 -11.68
C ARG A 233 16.31 1.52 -10.34
N SER A 234 15.67 1.77 -9.19
CA SER A 234 16.22 1.34 -7.90
C SER A 234 16.15 -0.18 -7.68
N TYR A 235 15.50 -0.92 -8.56
CA TYR A 235 15.35 -2.38 -8.53
C TYR A 235 15.95 -3.08 -9.75
N GLU A 236 16.51 -2.33 -10.71
CA GLU A 236 17.11 -2.92 -11.91
C GLU A 236 18.27 -3.85 -11.52
N PRO A 237 18.41 -5.04 -12.14
CA PRO A 237 19.49 -5.98 -11.82
C PRO A 237 20.87 -5.33 -11.91
N GLU A 238 21.10 -4.46 -12.89
CA GLU A 238 22.35 -3.71 -13.07
C GLU A 238 22.64 -2.78 -11.88
N ARG A 239 21.60 -2.23 -11.25
CA ARG A 239 21.74 -1.41 -10.05
C ARG A 239 22.01 -2.28 -8.83
N ALA A 240 21.27 -3.37 -8.65
CA ALA A 240 21.40 -4.24 -7.49
C ALA A 240 22.76 -4.98 -7.44
N ARG A 241 23.32 -5.30 -8.62
CA ARG A 241 24.57 -6.07 -8.77
C ARG A 241 25.84 -5.22 -8.78
N ARG A 242 25.78 -3.91 -8.52
CA ARG A 242 27.00 -3.11 -8.42
C ARG A 242 27.88 -3.61 -7.29
N ASP A 243 29.18 -3.78 -7.55
CA ASP A 243 30.11 -4.37 -6.58
C ASP A 243 30.22 -3.56 -5.29
N ASP A 244 30.20 -2.24 -5.38
CA ASP A 244 30.25 -1.35 -4.22
C ASP A 244 28.95 -1.41 -3.40
N THR A 245 27.79 -1.49 -4.05
CA THR A 245 26.50 -1.71 -3.39
C THR A 245 26.48 -3.04 -2.64
N MET A 246 26.93 -4.13 -3.26
CA MET A 246 27.01 -5.44 -2.60
C MET A 246 27.94 -5.41 -1.38
N ARG A 247 29.06 -4.69 -1.45
CA ARG A 247 29.95 -4.49 -0.30
C ARG A 247 29.30 -3.69 0.81
N LEU A 248 28.57 -2.62 0.50
CA LEU A 248 27.87 -1.80 1.49
C LEU A 248 26.67 -2.55 2.10
N TRP A 249 25.86 -3.18 1.26
CA TRP A 249 24.67 -3.95 1.66
C TRP A 249 25.02 -5.01 2.70
N LYS A 250 26.13 -5.73 2.53
CA LYS A 250 26.60 -6.74 3.49
C LYS A 250 27.05 -6.18 4.84
N LYS A 251 27.30 -4.87 4.95
CA LYS A 251 27.64 -4.18 6.20
C LYS A 251 26.40 -3.67 6.94
N ILE A 252 25.22 -3.67 6.31
CA ILE A 252 24.00 -3.16 6.91
C ILE A 252 23.29 -4.28 7.68
N HIS A 253 23.01 -4.01 8.94
CA HIS A 253 22.23 -4.92 9.78
C HIS A 253 21.29 -4.14 10.70
N THR A 254 20.29 -4.83 11.23
CA THR A 254 19.23 -4.24 12.06
C THR A 254 19.18 -4.89 13.43
N ILE A 255 18.75 -4.13 14.44
CA ILE A 255 18.36 -4.66 15.75
C ILE A 255 17.02 -4.07 16.17
N GLU A 256 16.24 -4.84 16.92
CA GLU A 256 15.08 -4.31 17.63
C GLU A 256 15.52 -3.44 18.81
N LYS A 257 14.81 -2.33 18.99
CA LYS A 257 14.86 -1.48 20.16
C LYS A 257 13.46 -1.33 20.77
N PRO A 258 13.26 -1.64 22.06
CA PRO A 258 11.94 -1.59 22.70
C PRO A 258 11.22 -0.25 22.51
N GLU A 259 11.94 0.87 22.58
CA GLU A 259 11.39 2.22 22.44
C GLU A 259 10.77 2.47 21.05
N TRP A 260 11.33 1.87 19.99
CA TRP A 260 10.77 1.96 18.64
C TRP A 260 9.56 1.04 18.47
N THR A 261 9.58 -0.14 19.09
CA THR A 261 8.43 -1.06 19.13
C THR A 261 7.24 -0.46 19.87
N GLU A 262 7.48 0.16 21.02
CA GLU A 262 6.43 0.84 21.81
C GLU A 262 5.76 1.94 20.97
N ARG A 263 6.55 2.82 20.35
CA ARG A 263 6.03 3.89 19.49
C ARG A 263 5.32 3.38 18.25
N TYR A 264 5.72 2.23 17.70
CA TYR A 264 5.01 1.60 16.59
C TYR A 264 3.57 1.17 16.99
N HIS A 265 3.42 0.69 18.22
CA HIS A 265 2.15 0.21 18.77
C HIS A 265 1.29 1.28 19.47
N GLU A 266 1.82 2.48 19.66
CA GLU A 266 1.12 3.60 20.28
C GLU A 266 -0.25 3.84 19.63
N SER A 267 -1.28 4.09 20.44
CA SER A 267 -2.65 4.29 19.96
C SER A 267 -2.87 5.73 19.50
N ASP A 268 -2.19 6.68 20.15
CA ASP A 268 -2.16 8.09 19.75
C ASP A 268 -1.43 8.25 18.40
N PRO A 269 -2.14 8.65 17.32
CA PRO A 269 -1.53 8.84 16.01
C PRO A 269 -0.39 9.85 16.00
N ASP A 270 -0.41 10.85 16.89
CA ASP A 270 0.59 11.92 16.94
C ASP A 270 1.92 11.46 17.53
N ARG A 271 1.92 10.31 18.21
CA ARG A 271 3.08 9.72 18.86
C ARG A 271 3.60 8.48 18.15
N LYS A 272 2.86 7.95 17.16
CA LYS A 272 3.26 6.80 16.36
C LYS A 272 4.57 7.06 15.60
N ALA A 273 5.40 6.04 15.53
CA ALA A 273 6.63 6.07 14.75
C ALA A 273 6.80 4.81 13.92
N PHE A 274 7.34 4.98 12.72
CA PHE A 274 7.56 3.91 11.74
C PHE A 274 9.00 3.88 11.20
N GLY A 275 9.86 4.79 11.67
CA GLY A 275 11.27 4.85 11.29
C GLY A 275 12.20 4.22 12.31
N GLY A 276 13.36 4.84 12.50
CA GLY A 276 14.44 4.30 13.31
C GLY A 276 15.65 5.23 13.36
N ARG A 277 16.75 4.71 13.88
CA ARG A 277 18.05 5.37 13.96
C ARG A 277 19.08 4.61 13.13
N ILE A 278 19.82 5.32 12.28
CA ILE A 278 20.92 4.76 11.49
C ILE A 278 22.24 5.21 12.10
N ILE A 279 23.16 4.27 12.29
CA ILE A 279 24.50 4.50 12.84
C ILE A 279 25.52 3.93 11.85
N ILE A 280 26.32 4.79 11.25
CA ILE A 280 27.36 4.44 10.28
C ILE A 280 28.72 4.60 10.97
N ARG A 281 29.46 3.50 11.11
CA ARG A 281 30.84 3.51 11.60
C ARG A 281 31.80 3.53 10.42
N MET A 282 32.75 4.45 10.46
CA MET A 282 33.81 4.60 9.45
C MET A 282 35.07 3.89 9.94
N LYS A 283 35.90 3.40 9.02
CA LYS A 283 37.18 2.72 9.32
C LYS A 283 38.20 3.59 10.05
N ASP A 284 38.06 4.92 9.97
CA ASP A 284 38.89 5.89 10.67
C ASP A 284 38.41 6.17 12.11
N GLY A 285 37.35 5.47 12.56
CA GLY A 285 36.76 5.61 13.89
C GLY A 285 35.66 6.68 13.99
N ARG A 286 35.40 7.48 12.93
CA ARG A 286 34.26 8.40 12.93
C ARG A 286 32.93 7.65 12.96
N VAL A 287 31.94 8.26 13.60
CA VAL A 287 30.57 7.73 13.67
C VAL A 287 29.59 8.80 13.21
N LEU A 288 28.78 8.47 12.20
CA LEU A 288 27.65 9.29 11.77
C LEU A 288 26.38 8.62 12.29
N ALA A 289 25.58 9.33 13.08
CA ALA A 289 24.33 8.80 13.61
C ALA A 289 23.23 9.86 13.56
N ASP A 290 22.07 9.46 13.07
CA ASP A 290 20.87 10.30 12.99
C ASP A 290 19.63 9.40 13.07
N GLU A 291 18.47 9.99 13.33
CA GLU A 291 17.21 9.28 13.49
C GLU A 291 16.04 10.02 12.84
N LEU A 292 15.02 9.26 12.47
CA LEU A 292 13.80 9.80 11.90
C LEU A 292 12.60 8.96 12.32
N ALA A 293 11.59 9.60 12.91
CA ALA A 293 10.42 8.91 13.44
C ALA A 293 9.40 8.52 12.38
N VAL A 294 9.16 9.40 11.42
CA VAL A 294 8.17 9.26 10.35
C VAL A 294 8.76 9.81 9.06
N ALA A 295 8.32 9.29 7.92
CA ALA A 295 8.79 9.73 6.61
C ALA A 295 8.47 11.22 6.38
N ASN A 296 9.22 11.87 5.51
CA ASN A 296 9.02 13.28 5.17
C ASN A 296 7.60 13.52 4.65
N ALA A 297 7.09 12.64 3.80
CA ALA A 297 5.74 12.68 3.22
C ALA A 297 4.60 12.35 4.19
N HIS A 298 4.91 11.83 5.38
CA HIS A 298 3.91 11.52 6.40
C HIS A 298 3.15 12.79 6.81
N THR A 299 1.92 12.64 7.33
CA THR A 299 1.09 13.78 7.79
C THR A 299 1.77 14.61 8.88
N LEU A 300 2.64 13.98 9.67
CA LEU A 300 3.48 14.58 10.71
C LEU A 300 4.96 14.73 10.29
N GLY A 301 5.27 14.50 9.01
CA GLY A 301 6.62 14.54 8.46
C GLY A 301 7.13 15.95 8.21
N ALA A 302 8.38 16.06 7.76
CA ALA A 302 9.00 17.34 7.45
C ALA A 302 8.42 18.02 6.20
N THR A 303 7.91 17.24 5.24
CA THR A 303 7.28 17.74 4.02
C THR A 303 6.01 16.95 3.71
N PRO A 304 4.93 17.08 4.51
CA PRO A 304 3.68 16.38 4.28
C PRO A 304 3.15 16.74 2.88
N TRP A 305 2.87 15.71 2.09
CA TRP A 305 2.58 15.90 0.66
C TRP A 305 1.37 16.79 0.40
N GLN A 306 1.57 17.73 -0.51
CA GLN A 306 0.54 18.60 -1.06
C GLN A 306 0.19 18.16 -2.49
N ARG A 307 -0.76 18.86 -3.10
CA ARG A 307 -1.28 18.52 -4.43
C ARG A 307 -0.19 18.33 -5.48
N ASP A 308 0.79 19.24 -5.51
CA ASP A 308 1.87 19.20 -6.50
C ASP A 308 2.75 17.95 -6.38
N ASP A 309 2.94 17.44 -5.15
CA ASP A 309 3.69 16.20 -4.92
C ASP A 309 2.97 14.98 -5.49
N TYR A 310 1.64 14.90 -5.31
CA TYR A 310 0.83 13.86 -5.93
C TYR A 310 0.84 13.94 -7.46
N ILE A 311 0.79 15.15 -8.02
CA ILE A 311 0.88 15.37 -9.47
C ILE A 311 2.25 14.91 -9.99
N LYS A 312 3.33 15.31 -9.32
CA LYS A 312 4.69 14.88 -9.67
C LYS A 312 4.83 13.36 -9.60
N LYS A 313 4.31 12.72 -8.57
CA LYS A 313 4.31 11.25 -8.48
C LYS A 313 3.51 10.61 -9.60
N PHE A 314 2.30 11.10 -9.88
CA PHE A 314 1.50 10.60 -10.99
C PHE A 314 2.26 10.68 -12.31
N LEU A 315 2.83 11.85 -12.64
CA LEU A 315 3.62 12.04 -13.86
C LEU A 315 4.81 11.06 -13.92
N THR A 316 5.54 10.90 -12.81
CA THR A 316 6.68 9.98 -12.72
C THR A 316 6.26 8.52 -12.94
N LEU A 317 5.14 8.08 -12.36
CA LEU A 317 4.65 6.71 -12.50
C LEU A 317 4.03 6.44 -13.88
N SER A 318 3.53 7.48 -14.54
CA SER A 318 2.90 7.39 -15.85
C SER A 318 3.89 7.54 -17.03
N GLU A 319 5.13 7.93 -16.74
CA GLU A 319 6.16 8.18 -17.76
C GLU A 319 6.41 6.94 -18.63
N GLY A 320 6.31 7.10 -19.95
CA GLY A 320 6.47 6.01 -20.90
C GLY A 320 5.29 5.03 -20.98
N ILE A 321 4.25 5.20 -20.16
CA ILE A 321 3.04 4.36 -20.13
C ILE A 321 1.82 5.13 -20.65
N VAL A 322 1.61 6.35 -20.15
CA VAL A 322 0.49 7.20 -20.55
C VAL A 322 1.01 8.31 -21.46
N PRO A 323 0.44 8.52 -22.65
CA PRO A 323 0.80 9.64 -23.50
C PRO A 323 0.67 10.97 -22.76
N LYS A 324 1.65 11.87 -22.93
CA LYS A 324 1.70 13.14 -22.20
C LYS A 324 0.40 13.94 -22.29
N ALA A 325 -0.19 14.03 -23.49
CA ALA A 325 -1.45 14.74 -23.71
C ALA A 325 -2.63 14.12 -22.92
N GLU A 326 -2.63 12.79 -22.77
CA GLU A 326 -3.65 12.09 -21.98
C GLU A 326 -3.44 12.31 -20.47
N ALA A 327 -2.19 12.28 -20.01
CA ALA A 327 -1.86 12.60 -18.62
C ALA A 327 -2.29 14.04 -18.26
N GLU A 328 -2.05 15.01 -19.15
CA GLU A 328 -2.49 16.40 -19.00
C GLU A 328 -4.02 16.53 -18.99
N ARG A 329 -4.73 15.82 -19.89
CA ARG A 329 -6.19 15.77 -19.90
C ARG A 329 -6.74 15.20 -18.60
N PHE A 330 -6.25 14.04 -18.18
CA PHE A 330 -6.65 13.40 -16.93
C PHE A 330 -6.44 14.32 -15.73
N LEU A 331 -5.26 14.93 -15.61
CA LEU A 331 -4.94 15.88 -14.54
C LEU A 331 -5.87 17.10 -14.55
N SER A 332 -6.21 17.63 -15.73
CA SER A 332 -7.18 18.73 -15.85
C SER A 332 -8.57 18.33 -15.35
N VAL A 333 -9.01 17.10 -15.64
CA VAL A 333 -10.32 16.58 -15.20
C VAL A 333 -10.35 16.32 -13.70
N VAL A 334 -9.41 15.53 -13.16
CA VAL A 334 -9.45 15.13 -11.75
C VAL A 334 -9.22 16.29 -10.79
N GLN A 335 -8.54 17.35 -11.22
CA GLN A 335 -8.41 18.57 -10.43
C GLN A 335 -9.71 19.37 -10.32
N LYS A 336 -10.65 19.17 -11.24
CA LYS A 336 -12.01 19.74 -11.21
C LYS A 336 -13.04 18.73 -10.73
N LEU A 337 -12.61 17.64 -10.08
CA LEU A 337 -13.48 16.55 -9.67
C LEU A 337 -14.72 17.03 -8.89
N PRO A 338 -14.66 17.96 -7.92
CA PRO A 338 -15.86 18.43 -7.22
C PRO A 338 -16.93 19.02 -8.13
N ASP A 339 -16.51 19.60 -9.26
CA ASP A 339 -17.37 20.35 -10.18
C ASP A 339 -17.91 19.48 -11.33
N LEU A 340 -17.45 18.23 -11.47
CA LEU A 340 -17.95 17.33 -12.51
C LEU A 340 -19.43 17.03 -12.30
N THR A 341 -20.21 17.21 -13.35
CA THR A 341 -21.65 16.96 -13.37
C THR A 341 -21.97 15.50 -13.69
N ALA A 342 -23.26 15.17 -13.61
CA ALA A 342 -23.70 13.82 -13.92
C ALA A 342 -23.44 13.47 -15.40
N GLY A 343 -22.84 12.32 -15.63
CA GLY A 343 -22.44 11.88 -16.97
C GLY A 343 -21.00 12.19 -17.32
N GLU A 344 -20.29 12.99 -16.53
CA GLU A 344 -18.89 13.34 -16.79
C GLU A 344 -17.88 12.46 -16.05
N LEU A 345 -18.33 11.61 -15.12
CA LEU A 345 -17.42 10.76 -14.32
C LEU A 345 -16.56 9.81 -15.17
N HIS A 346 -17.02 9.35 -16.34
CA HIS A 346 -16.22 8.52 -17.24
C HIS A 346 -14.93 9.22 -17.71
N GLN A 347 -14.89 10.55 -17.66
CA GLN A 347 -13.70 11.33 -18.05
C GLN A 347 -12.53 11.15 -17.07
N ILE A 348 -12.76 10.59 -15.88
CA ILE A 348 -11.70 10.27 -14.91
C ILE A 348 -10.95 8.97 -15.27
N GLU A 349 -11.39 8.25 -16.30
CA GLU A 349 -10.65 7.09 -16.80
C GLU A 349 -9.45 7.55 -17.63
N LEU A 350 -8.34 6.81 -17.52
CA LEU A 350 -7.17 7.01 -18.38
C LEU A 350 -7.38 6.27 -19.70
N ASN A 351 -7.26 6.99 -20.81
CA ASN A 351 -7.41 6.45 -22.15
C ASN A 351 -6.03 6.15 -22.75
N VAL A 352 -5.56 4.93 -22.58
CA VAL A 352 -4.33 4.45 -23.24
C VAL A 352 -4.71 3.82 -24.59
N PRO A 353 -4.09 4.26 -25.70
CA PRO A 353 -4.37 3.66 -27.01
C PRO A 353 -4.11 2.15 -27.02
N PRO A 354 -4.95 1.32 -27.68
CA PRO A 354 -4.76 -0.12 -27.72
C PRO A 354 -3.39 -0.57 -28.22
N GLN A 355 -2.76 0.18 -29.14
CA GLN A 355 -1.41 -0.13 -29.61
C GLN A 355 -0.32 0.02 -28.54
N ASP A 356 -0.59 0.78 -27.48
CA ASP A 356 0.34 1.03 -26.37
C ASP A 356 0.06 0.07 -25.18
N MET A 357 -0.98 -0.76 -25.27
CA MET A 357 -1.34 -1.73 -24.25
C MET A 357 -0.75 -3.12 -24.54
N GLN A 358 -0.29 -3.79 -23.49
CA GLN A 358 0.08 -5.20 -23.54
C GLN A 358 -1.08 -6.06 -23.05
N PHE A 359 -1.55 -6.97 -23.90
CA PHE A 359 -2.60 -7.90 -23.54
C PHE A 359 -2.00 -9.22 -23.06
N ASN A 360 -2.54 -9.74 -21.95
CA ASN A 360 -2.24 -11.10 -21.55
C ASN A 360 -2.89 -12.07 -22.56
N ARG A 361 -2.04 -12.78 -23.30
CA ARG A 361 -2.47 -13.75 -24.33
C ARG A 361 -2.59 -15.18 -23.79
N VAL A 362 -2.47 -15.37 -22.47
CA VAL A 362 -2.73 -16.67 -21.86
C VAL A 362 -4.24 -16.90 -21.83
N GLU A 363 -4.66 -18.03 -22.38
CA GLU A 363 -6.05 -18.45 -22.33
C GLU A 363 -6.43 -18.87 -20.91
N SER A 364 -7.59 -18.41 -20.47
CA SER A 364 -8.17 -18.62 -19.14
C SER A 364 -9.69 -18.68 -19.26
N ILE A 365 -10.39 -18.96 -18.17
CA ILE A 365 -11.85 -19.12 -18.18
C ILE A 365 -12.61 -17.91 -18.74
N PHE A 366 -12.08 -16.68 -18.60
CA PHE A 366 -12.78 -15.46 -19.04
C PHE A 366 -12.50 -15.06 -20.50
N ASN A 367 -11.45 -15.61 -21.11
CA ASN A 367 -11.05 -15.34 -22.50
C ASN A 367 -10.94 -16.62 -23.34
N PHE A 368 -11.49 -17.74 -22.86
CA PHE A 368 -11.51 -19.01 -23.56
C PHE A 368 -12.21 -18.88 -24.93
N GLY A 369 -11.54 -19.30 -26.00
CA GLY A 369 -12.03 -19.18 -27.37
C GLY A 369 -12.08 -17.75 -27.94
N GLN A 370 -11.63 -16.73 -27.21
CA GLN A 370 -11.58 -15.34 -27.68
C GLN A 370 -10.23 -14.97 -28.34
N LEU A 371 -9.18 -15.75 -28.08
CA LEU A 371 -7.86 -15.55 -28.67
C LEU A 371 -7.81 -16.29 -30.03
N GLY A 372 -8.28 -15.62 -31.08
CA GLY A 372 -8.16 -16.10 -32.46
C GLY A 372 -6.70 -16.20 -32.93
N SER A 373 -6.46 -17.04 -33.94
CA SER A 373 -5.15 -17.41 -34.51
C SER A 373 -4.43 -16.28 -35.26
N GLU A 374 -4.01 -15.22 -34.58
CA GLU A 374 -3.16 -14.19 -35.18
C GLU A 374 -1.66 -14.42 -34.85
N SER A 375 -0.90 -14.55 -35.94
CA SER A 375 0.50 -14.96 -36.04
C SER A 375 1.51 -14.11 -35.26
N GLU A 376 2.59 -14.79 -34.86
CA GLU A 376 3.77 -14.31 -34.17
C GLU A 376 4.38 -13.02 -34.75
N VAL A 377 4.51 -11.99 -33.91
CA VAL A 377 5.60 -11.01 -34.01
C VAL A 377 6.15 -10.80 -32.61
N PRO A 378 7.29 -11.41 -32.24
CA PRO A 378 7.88 -11.22 -30.94
C PRO A 378 8.59 -9.86 -30.89
N ARG A 379 8.20 -9.00 -29.96
CA ARG A 379 9.11 -8.00 -29.37
C ARG A 379 9.36 -8.36 -27.92
N GLN A 380 10.62 -8.20 -27.54
CA GLN A 380 11.30 -8.82 -26.40
C GLN A 380 10.53 -8.73 -25.08
N HIS A 381 10.57 -9.85 -24.36
CA HIS A 381 10.08 -9.99 -23.00
C HIS A 381 10.65 -8.88 -22.09
N ALA A 382 9.77 -8.02 -21.57
CA ALA A 382 9.95 -7.55 -20.21
C ALA A 382 9.52 -8.72 -19.33
N ALA A 383 10.51 -9.41 -18.77
CA ALA A 383 10.28 -10.58 -17.96
C ALA A 383 9.34 -10.23 -16.80
N LEU A 384 8.12 -10.76 -16.84
CA LEU A 384 7.41 -11.19 -15.64
C LEU A 384 8.27 -12.33 -15.07
N MET A 385 9.27 -12.00 -14.26
CA MET A 385 10.10 -12.98 -13.57
C MET A 385 9.31 -13.50 -12.37
N THR A 386 9.00 -14.79 -12.43
CA THR A 386 8.74 -15.68 -11.28
C THR A 386 9.85 -15.57 -10.24
#